data_AF-A0A940QL12-F1
#
_entry.id   AF-A0A940QL12-F1
#
_cell.length_a   1.000
_cell.length_b   1.000
_cell.length_c   1.000
_cell.angle_alpha   90.00
_cell.angle_beta   90.00
_cell.angle_gamma   90.00
#
_symmetry.space_group_name_H-M   'P 1'
#
loop_
_entity.id
_entity.type
_entity.pdbx_description
1 polymer ?
#
loop_
_entity_poly.entity_id
_entity_poly.type
_entity_poly.pdbx_seq_one_letter_code
_entity_poly.pdbx_strand_id
1 'polypeptide(L)'
;MDSKINRKLFVTAASAALIAGCTIPVSSVVSQNSTVYAASEENTITKATKLEKDMTIEGDAVIDADIDLNGHTLTVTGDVLHTSGNISFVNGEMIIKGNYKMQKAEKDSAGDTKYSSCYATLSMKNTFDKLTVGKNFEAHNLYYKCELSNGEFFLNGDVTVDGTINFSEGTKITF
;
A
#
# COMPACT_ATOMS: atom_id res chain seq x y z
N MET A 1 11.17 20.39 -5.89
CA MET A 1 12.28 19.52 -5.44
C MET A 1 11.79 18.09 -5.60
N ASP A 2 12.20 17.45 -6.68
CA ASP A 2 11.78 16.09 -7.03
C ASP A 2 12.39 15.08 -6.06
N SER A 3 11.55 14.18 -5.54
CA SER A 3 11.99 13.03 -4.75
C SER A 3 12.79 12.09 -5.66
N LYS A 4 14.09 11.96 -5.40
CA LYS A 4 14.97 11.02 -6.11
C LYS A 4 14.86 9.65 -5.46
N ILE A 5 14.18 8.71 -6.13
CA ILE A 5 14.26 7.29 -5.83
C ILE A 5 15.65 6.79 -6.27
N ASN A 6 16.45 6.30 -5.33
CA ASN A 6 17.72 5.64 -5.62
C ASN A 6 17.45 4.21 -6.10
N ARG A 7 17.81 3.87 -7.34
CA ARG A 7 17.61 2.50 -7.89
C ARG A 7 18.96 1.80 -8.03
N LYS A 8 19.19 0.74 -7.24
CA LYS A 8 20.24 -0.27 -7.53
C LYS A 8 19.67 -1.35 -8.46
N LEU A 9 20.53 -1.88 -9.33
CA LEU A 9 20.19 -2.59 -10.57
C LEU A 9 20.60 -4.08 -10.48
N PHE A 10 19.71 -5.03 -10.82
CA PHE A 10 20.03 -6.46 -10.93
C PHE A 10 19.42 -7.12 -12.18
N VAL A 11 19.97 -8.27 -12.59
CA VAL A 11 19.76 -8.96 -13.87
C VAL A 11 19.40 -10.42 -13.62
N THR A 12 18.53 -10.99 -14.45
CA THR A 12 18.36 -12.45 -14.50
C THR A 12 18.57 -13.00 -15.92
N ALA A 13 19.30 -14.11 -16.01
CA ALA A 13 19.28 -15.05 -17.13
C ALA A 13 18.92 -16.44 -16.59
N ALA A 14 18.26 -17.23 -17.43
CA ALA A 14 17.86 -18.60 -17.09
C ALA A 14 19.07 -19.40 -16.59
N SER A 15 18.95 -19.94 -15.38
CA SER A 15 19.96 -20.72 -14.63
C SER A 15 21.27 -20.00 -14.27
N ALA A 16 21.36 -19.44 -13.05
CA ALA A 16 22.31 -19.87 -12.00
C ALA A 16 22.39 -18.91 -10.79
N ALA A 17 22.49 -19.54 -9.62
CA ALA A 17 23.09 -19.12 -8.33
C ALA A 17 23.08 -17.64 -7.92
N LEU A 18 22.36 -17.37 -6.83
CA LEU A 18 22.42 -16.15 -6.03
C LEU A 18 23.80 -16.03 -5.35
N ILE A 19 24.54 -14.95 -5.61
CA ILE A 19 25.67 -14.54 -4.75
C ILE A 19 25.21 -13.31 -3.98
N ALA A 20 24.73 -13.53 -2.75
CA ALA A 20 24.38 -12.44 -1.84
C ALA A 20 25.61 -11.56 -1.59
N GLY A 21 25.49 -10.26 -1.84
CA GLY A 21 26.54 -9.26 -1.55
C GLY A 21 27.45 -8.84 -2.71
N CYS A 22 27.25 -9.35 -3.94
CA CYS A 22 28.04 -8.91 -5.10
C CYS A 22 27.39 -7.71 -5.83
N THR A 23 28.22 -6.78 -6.33
CA THR A 23 27.81 -5.73 -7.29
C THR A 23 28.21 -6.19 -8.70
N ILE A 24 27.23 -6.39 -9.59
CA ILE A 24 27.50 -6.76 -10.99
C ILE A 24 27.62 -5.47 -11.82
N PRO A 25 28.75 -5.20 -12.50
CA PRO A 25 28.88 -4.03 -13.35
C PRO A 25 27.96 -4.12 -14.57
N VAL A 26 27.24 -3.04 -14.87
CA VAL A 26 26.20 -2.95 -15.93
C VAL A 26 26.72 -3.37 -17.31
N SER A 27 28.02 -3.19 -17.59
CA SER A 27 28.65 -3.68 -18.84
C SER A 27 28.59 -5.20 -19.03
N SER A 28 28.50 -5.97 -17.94
CA SER A 28 28.43 -7.45 -17.97
C SER A 28 27.03 -7.98 -18.30
N VAL A 29 26.04 -7.09 -18.33
CA VAL A 29 24.60 -7.38 -18.43
C VAL A 29 24.10 -7.22 -19.86
N VAL A 30 24.60 -6.19 -20.54
CA VAL A 30 24.19 -5.81 -21.90
C VAL A 30 24.63 -6.84 -22.94
N SER A 31 25.62 -7.68 -22.65
CA SER A 31 26.12 -8.72 -23.56
C SER A 31 25.18 -9.93 -23.72
N GLN A 32 24.20 -10.12 -22.84
CA GLN A 32 23.31 -11.30 -22.85
C GLN A 32 21.87 -11.01 -23.30
N ASN A 33 21.58 -9.81 -23.80
CA ASN A 33 20.23 -9.47 -24.27
C ASN A 33 19.13 -9.60 -23.17
N SER A 34 19.49 -9.49 -21.89
CA SER A 34 18.57 -9.56 -20.75
C SER A 34 17.92 -8.22 -20.44
N THR A 35 16.62 -8.23 -20.13
CA THR A 35 15.91 -7.10 -19.51
C THR A 35 16.27 -6.97 -18.03
N VAL A 36 16.49 -5.74 -17.58
CA VAL A 36 16.96 -5.44 -16.22
C VAL A 36 15.82 -4.80 -15.41
N TYR A 37 15.43 -5.44 -14.30
CA TYR A 37 14.42 -4.90 -13.38
C TYR A 37 15.12 -4.37 -12.12
N ALA A 38 14.75 -3.18 -11.65
CA ALA A 38 15.20 -2.68 -10.35
C ALA A 38 14.38 -3.40 -9.26
N ALA A 39 15.04 -4.05 -8.29
CA ALA A 39 14.38 -4.41 -7.04
C ALA A 39 14.14 -3.10 -6.27
N SER A 40 12.88 -2.75 -6.04
CA SER A 40 12.56 -1.57 -5.24
C SER A 40 12.90 -1.83 -3.78
N GLU A 41 13.33 -0.79 -3.08
CA GLU A 41 13.08 -0.66 -1.64
C GLU A 41 11.57 -0.91 -1.39
N GLU A 42 11.15 -1.29 -0.18
CA GLU A 42 9.70 -1.39 0.13
C GLU A 42 8.97 -0.18 -0.49
N ASN A 43 7.84 -0.42 -1.17
CA ASN A 43 7.09 0.69 -1.79
C ASN A 43 6.43 1.51 -0.68
N THR A 44 7.24 2.32 0.00
CA THR A 44 6.87 3.00 1.24
C THR A 44 6.58 4.46 0.94
N ILE A 45 5.36 4.89 1.22
CA ILE A 45 4.94 6.29 1.16
C ILE A 45 5.09 6.88 2.55
N THR A 46 6.15 7.66 2.76
CA THR A 46 6.46 8.32 4.06
C THR A 46 6.25 9.83 4.04
N LYS A 47 5.84 10.39 2.89
CA LYS A 47 5.58 11.81 2.74
C LYS A 47 4.14 12.02 2.29
N ALA A 48 3.48 12.99 2.93
CA ALA A 48 2.16 13.44 2.54
C ALA A 48 2.10 13.71 1.04
N THR A 49 1.17 13.06 0.34
CA THR A 49 1.10 13.05 -1.11
C THR A 49 -0.32 13.36 -1.56
N LYS A 50 -0.44 14.30 -2.50
CA LYS A 50 -1.67 14.54 -3.24
C LYS A 50 -1.49 13.97 -4.64
N LEU A 51 -2.46 13.16 -5.10
CA LEU A 51 -2.42 12.64 -6.46
C LEU A 51 -2.83 13.73 -7.46
N GLU A 52 -2.03 13.84 -8.53
CA GLU A 52 -2.29 14.72 -9.67
C GLU A 52 -2.71 13.93 -10.92
N LYS A 53 -2.67 12.60 -10.81
CA LYS A 53 -3.08 11.61 -11.82
C LYS A 53 -3.16 10.24 -11.17
N ASP A 54 -3.76 9.29 -11.89
CA ASP A 54 -3.79 7.89 -11.46
C ASP A 54 -2.37 7.34 -11.27
N MET A 55 -2.21 6.50 -10.25
CA MET A 55 -0.95 5.91 -9.84
C MET A 55 -1.09 4.40 -9.62
N THR A 56 -0.08 3.64 -10.01
CA THR A 56 0.02 2.21 -9.72
C THR A 56 1.32 1.93 -8.98
N ILE A 57 1.21 1.20 -7.88
CA ILE A 57 2.31 0.63 -7.11
C ILE A 57 2.32 -0.87 -7.39
N GLU A 58 3.41 -1.34 -7.99
CA GLU A 58 3.59 -2.76 -8.29
C GLU A 58 4.12 -3.51 -7.06
N GLY A 59 3.43 -4.58 -6.68
CA GLY A 59 3.73 -5.37 -5.48
C GLY A 59 3.13 -4.77 -4.20
N ASP A 60 3.72 -5.15 -3.07
CA ASP A 60 3.26 -4.72 -1.75
C ASP A 60 3.67 -3.27 -1.47
N ALA A 61 2.87 -2.57 -0.66
CA ALA A 61 3.08 -1.18 -0.28
C ALA A 61 2.95 -0.95 1.22
N VAL A 62 3.78 -0.05 1.75
CA VAL A 62 3.68 0.46 3.12
C VAL A 62 3.28 1.93 3.05
N ILE A 63 2.26 2.34 3.79
CA ILE A 63 1.78 3.73 3.82
C ILE A 63 1.95 4.24 5.25
N ASP A 64 2.82 5.24 5.41
CA ASP A 64 3.15 5.87 6.69
C ASP A 64 3.01 7.40 6.58
N ALA A 65 2.01 7.87 5.83
CA ALA A 65 1.77 9.27 5.57
C ALA A 65 0.36 9.53 5.02
N ASP A 66 -0.03 10.81 5.00
CA ASP A 66 -1.28 11.24 4.40
C ASP A 66 -1.28 11.05 2.87
N ILE A 67 -2.39 10.56 2.33
CA ILE A 67 -2.64 10.49 0.88
C ILE A 67 -3.98 11.15 0.58
N ASP A 68 -3.96 12.19 -0.25
CA ASP A 68 -5.15 12.76 -0.86
C ASP A 68 -5.27 12.22 -2.29
N LEU A 69 -6.26 11.35 -2.54
CA LEU A 69 -6.48 10.78 -3.86
C LEU A 69 -7.00 11.83 -4.86
N ASN A 70 -7.61 12.92 -4.39
CA ASN A 70 -8.00 14.08 -5.21
C ASN A 70 -8.75 13.69 -6.52
N GLY A 71 -9.66 12.72 -6.44
CA GLY A 71 -10.45 12.26 -7.60
C GLY A 71 -9.74 11.27 -8.52
N HIS A 72 -8.53 10.84 -8.18
CA HIS A 72 -7.74 9.87 -8.96
C HIS A 72 -7.76 8.47 -8.35
N THR A 73 -7.24 7.51 -9.14
CA THR A 73 -7.13 6.12 -8.74
C THR A 73 -5.73 5.78 -8.23
N LEU A 74 -5.63 5.23 -7.02
CA LEU A 74 -4.43 4.54 -6.53
C LEU A 74 -4.62 3.04 -6.60
N THR A 75 -3.83 2.35 -7.42
CA THR A 75 -3.81 0.89 -7.50
C THR A 75 -2.57 0.31 -6.84
N VAL A 76 -2.74 -0.68 -5.96
CA VAL A 76 -1.65 -1.50 -5.40
C VAL A 76 -1.87 -2.94 -5.83
N THR A 77 -0.91 -3.53 -6.53
CA THR A 77 -1.06 -4.89 -7.09
C THR A 77 -0.77 -6.00 -6.07
N GLY A 78 -0.17 -5.68 -4.93
CA GLY A 78 0.02 -6.56 -3.79
C GLY A 78 -0.80 -6.16 -2.56
N ASP A 79 -0.25 -6.45 -1.39
CA ASP A 79 -0.81 -6.14 -0.07
C ASP A 79 -0.46 -4.68 0.35
N VAL A 80 -1.32 -4.07 1.17
CA VAL A 80 -1.08 -2.75 1.76
C VAL A 80 -0.95 -2.88 3.27
N LEU A 81 0.12 -2.31 3.83
CA LEU A 81 0.27 -2.05 5.26
C LEU A 81 0.21 -0.53 5.52
N HIS A 82 -0.89 -0.06 6.09
CA HIS A 82 -1.11 1.34 6.42
C HIS A 82 -0.85 1.57 7.92
N THR A 83 0.28 2.19 8.24
CA THR A 83 0.83 2.35 9.60
C THR A 83 0.52 3.72 10.22
N SER A 84 0.39 4.77 9.40
CA SER A 84 0.13 6.14 9.85
C SER A 84 -0.45 7.01 8.75
N GLY A 85 -1.06 8.12 9.14
CA GLY A 85 -1.64 9.12 8.24
C GLY A 85 -3.11 8.89 7.90
N ASN A 86 -3.67 9.80 7.12
CA ASN A 86 -5.01 9.69 6.58
C ASN A 86 -4.99 9.43 5.07
N ILE A 87 -5.76 8.44 4.61
CA ILE A 87 -6.11 8.32 3.19
C ILE A 87 -7.47 8.96 2.98
N SER A 88 -7.48 10.10 2.28
CA SER A 88 -8.65 10.85 1.87
C SER A 88 -9.00 10.54 0.41
N PHE A 89 -10.24 10.09 0.16
CA PHE A 89 -10.63 9.64 -1.18
C PHE A 89 -11.02 10.80 -2.11
N VAL A 90 -11.79 11.78 -1.64
CA VAL A 90 -12.10 13.02 -2.41
C VAL A 90 -12.59 12.73 -3.85
N ASN A 91 -13.63 11.90 -3.97
CA ASN A 91 -14.17 11.31 -5.21
C ASN A 91 -13.20 10.41 -6.00
N GLY A 92 -12.14 9.94 -5.36
CA GLY A 92 -11.15 9.03 -5.91
C GLY A 92 -11.41 7.56 -5.54
N GLU A 93 -10.54 6.70 -6.06
CA GLU A 93 -10.65 5.26 -5.90
C GLU A 93 -9.32 4.65 -5.43
N MET A 94 -9.39 3.75 -4.44
CA MET A 94 -8.25 2.93 -4.04
C MET A 94 -8.55 1.47 -4.36
N ILE A 95 -7.67 0.84 -5.15
CA ILE A 95 -7.79 -0.55 -5.58
C ILE A 95 -6.60 -1.34 -5.03
N ILE A 96 -6.87 -2.32 -4.18
CA ILE A 96 -5.86 -3.18 -3.58
C ILE A 96 -6.17 -4.60 -4.02
N LYS A 97 -5.25 -5.22 -4.76
CA LYS A 97 -5.45 -6.61 -5.24
C LYS A 97 -5.19 -7.64 -4.14
N GLY A 98 -4.40 -7.29 -3.14
CA GLY A 98 -4.09 -8.09 -1.97
C GLY A 98 -4.95 -7.77 -0.74
N ASN A 99 -4.35 -7.98 0.43
CA ASN A 99 -4.90 -7.63 1.73
C ASN A 99 -4.69 -6.14 2.03
N TYR A 100 -5.60 -5.54 2.79
CA TYR A 100 -5.38 -4.24 3.42
C TYR A 100 -5.24 -4.40 4.92
N LYS A 101 -4.11 -3.95 5.48
CA LYS A 101 -3.80 -4.02 6.90
C LYS A 101 -3.56 -2.63 7.46
N MET A 102 -4.44 -2.17 8.32
CA MET A 102 -4.28 -0.95 9.11
C MET A 102 -3.71 -1.33 10.48
N GLN A 103 -2.38 -1.47 10.55
CA GLN A 103 -1.65 -1.99 11.70
C GLN A 103 -0.26 -1.36 11.75
N LYS A 104 0.32 -1.25 12.94
CA LYS A 104 1.73 -0.91 13.11
C LYS A 104 2.52 -2.21 13.14
N ALA A 105 3.55 -2.33 12.30
CA ALA A 105 4.45 -3.48 12.27
C ALA A 105 5.80 -3.11 12.86
N GLU A 106 6.23 -3.81 13.91
CA GLU A 106 7.56 -3.64 14.51
C GLU A 106 8.27 -4.98 14.62
N LYS A 107 9.60 -4.99 14.46
CA LYS A 107 10.41 -6.17 14.73
C LYS A 107 10.73 -6.24 16.21
N ASP A 108 10.53 -7.40 16.82
CA ASP A 108 11.00 -7.65 18.17
C ASP A 108 12.48 -8.06 18.21
N SER A 109 13.01 -8.30 19.42
CA SER A 109 14.41 -8.69 19.61
C SER A 109 14.78 -10.03 18.96
N ALA A 110 13.82 -10.88 18.61
CA ALA A 110 14.03 -12.14 17.90
C ALA A 110 13.94 -11.97 16.37
N GLY A 111 13.54 -10.79 15.88
CA GLY A 111 13.33 -10.51 14.45
C GLY A 111 11.93 -10.84 13.96
N ASP A 112 11.03 -11.24 14.86
CA ASP A 112 9.64 -11.53 14.54
C ASP A 112 8.85 -10.22 14.40
N THR A 113 7.94 -10.17 13.43
CA THR A 113 7.05 -9.01 13.26
C THR A 113 5.91 -9.09 14.27
N LYS A 114 5.76 -8.05 15.08
CA LYS A 114 4.61 -7.83 15.96
C LYS A 114 3.71 -6.76 15.37
N TYR A 115 2.42 -7.03 15.39
CA TYR A 115 1.38 -6.12 14.95
C TYR A 115 0.69 -5.49 16.16
N SER A 116 0.48 -4.18 16.11
CA SER A 116 -0.17 -3.41 17.17
C SER A 116 -1.00 -2.26 16.60
N SER A 117 -1.66 -1.52 17.49
CA SER A 117 -2.44 -0.35 17.10
C SER A 117 -1.61 0.69 16.37
N CYS A 118 -2.20 1.28 15.34
CA CYS A 118 -1.57 2.27 14.48
C CYS A 118 -2.25 3.65 14.56
N TYR A 119 -1.67 4.62 13.85
CA TYR A 119 -2.17 5.99 13.75
C TYR A 119 -2.88 6.27 12.42
N ALA A 120 -3.14 5.22 11.63
CA ALA A 120 -3.74 5.32 10.31
C ALA A 120 -5.26 5.51 10.37
N THR A 121 -5.79 6.25 9.39
CA THR A 121 -7.24 6.51 9.25
C THR A 121 -7.66 6.51 7.78
N LEU A 122 -8.94 6.21 7.52
CA LEU A 122 -9.59 6.31 6.21
C LEU A 122 -10.71 7.35 6.25
N SER A 123 -10.82 8.14 5.19
CA SER A 123 -11.86 9.16 4.99
C SER A 123 -12.59 8.95 3.66
N MET A 124 -13.72 8.25 3.70
CA MET A 124 -14.67 8.11 2.58
C MET A 124 -15.94 8.89 2.94
N LYS A 125 -16.08 10.10 2.39
CA LYS A 125 -17.13 11.07 2.75
C LYS A 125 -18.02 11.47 1.59
N ASN A 126 -17.63 11.15 0.35
CA ASN A 126 -18.37 11.49 -0.85
C ASN A 126 -18.97 10.25 -1.50
N THR A 127 -20.05 10.45 -2.26
CA THR A 127 -20.79 9.36 -2.93
C THR A 127 -19.98 8.62 -3.99
N PHE A 128 -18.92 9.23 -4.51
CA PHE A 128 -18.04 8.62 -5.52
C PHE A 128 -16.74 8.06 -4.94
N ASP A 129 -16.53 8.14 -3.63
CA ASP A 129 -15.38 7.51 -2.98
C ASP A 129 -15.50 5.99 -3.11
N LYS A 130 -14.42 5.31 -3.54
CA LYS A 130 -14.42 3.87 -3.75
C LYS A 130 -13.21 3.19 -3.16
N LEU A 131 -13.43 2.19 -2.31
CA LEU A 131 -12.39 1.29 -1.82
C LEU A 131 -12.67 -0.12 -2.33
N THR A 132 -11.70 -0.72 -3.01
CA THR A 132 -11.76 -2.13 -3.44
C THR A 132 -10.61 -2.89 -2.80
N VAL A 133 -10.92 -3.93 -2.02
CA VAL A 133 -9.96 -4.83 -1.40
C VAL A 133 -10.18 -6.25 -1.91
N GLY A 134 -9.18 -6.76 -2.63
CA GLY A 134 -9.27 -8.04 -3.34
C GLY A 134 -9.16 -9.27 -2.44
N LYS A 135 -8.76 -9.11 -1.17
CA LYS A 135 -8.70 -10.16 -0.16
C LYS A 135 -9.24 -9.65 1.18
N ASN A 136 -8.48 -9.76 2.26
CA ASN A 136 -8.94 -9.44 3.61
C ASN A 136 -8.71 -7.97 3.96
N PHE A 137 -9.59 -7.44 4.81
CA PHE A 137 -9.45 -6.13 5.43
C PHE A 137 -9.22 -6.33 6.93
N GLU A 138 -8.05 -5.92 7.42
CA GLU A 138 -7.65 -6.01 8.82
C GLU A 138 -7.41 -4.61 9.39
N ALA A 139 -8.00 -4.28 10.53
CA ALA A 139 -7.78 -2.98 11.18
C ALA A 139 -7.56 -3.12 12.68
N HIS A 140 -6.45 -2.54 13.15
CA HIS A 140 -6.10 -2.37 14.55
C HIS A 140 -5.92 -0.88 14.82
N ASN A 141 -7.02 -0.20 15.12
CA ASN A 141 -7.10 1.26 15.26
C ASN A 141 -7.81 1.67 16.57
N LEU A 142 -7.24 1.30 17.72
CA LEU A 142 -7.88 1.52 19.03
C LEU A 142 -8.10 3.00 19.40
N TYR A 143 -7.33 3.94 18.82
CA TYR A 143 -7.34 5.36 19.23
C TYR A 143 -7.89 6.33 18.18
N TYR A 144 -7.91 5.93 16.90
CA TYR A 144 -8.29 6.79 15.79
C TYR A 144 -9.45 6.19 15.03
N LYS A 145 -10.46 7.01 14.74
CA LYS A 145 -11.68 6.56 14.06
C LYS A 145 -11.54 6.79 12.56
N CYS A 146 -11.83 5.77 11.78
CA CYS A 146 -12.07 5.94 10.35
C CYS A 146 -13.47 6.50 10.13
N GLU A 147 -13.63 7.33 9.10
CA GLU A 147 -14.89 7.92 8.69
C GLU A 147 -15.26 7.39 7.30
N LEU A 148 -16.04 6.31 7.27
CA LEU A 148 -16.60 5.74 6.05
C LEU A 148 -18.09 6.08 6.04
N SER A 149 -18.40 7.32 5.66
CA SER A 149 -19.74 7.89 5.73
C SER A 149 -20.49 7.98 4.41
N ASN A 150 -19.81 7.79 3.28
CA ASN A 150 -20.39 7.63 1.95
C ASN A 150 -19.47 6.77 1.08
N GLY A 151 -19.95 6.49 -0.13
CA GLY A 151 -19.17 5.79 -1.16
C GLY A 151 -19.41 4.30 -1.15
N GLU A 152 -18.53 3.57 -1.83
CA GLU A 152 -18.65 2.14 -2.03
C GLU A 152 -17.40 1.42 -1.53
N PHE A 153 -17.59 0.42 -0.66
CA PHE A 153 -16.54 -0.48 -0.22
C PHE A 153 -16.82 -1.89 -0.77
N PHE A 154 -15.96 -2.34 -1.69
CA PHE A 154 -15.98 -3.69 -2.25
C PHE A 154 -14.91 -4.54 -1.56
N LEU A 155 -15.31 -5.69 -1.02
CA LEU A 155 -14.42 -6.59 -0.30
C LEU A 155 -14.63 -8.03 -0.74
N ASN A 156 -13.59 -8.68 -1.24
CA ASN A 156 -13.67 -10.08 -1.70
C ASN A 156 -13.26 -11.11 -0.63
N GLY A 157 -12.99 -10.67 0.61
CA GLY A 157 -12.51 -11.53 1.69
C GLY A 157 -13.10 -11.13 3.05
N ASP A 158 -12.40 -11.52 4.11
CA ASP A 158 -12.90 -11.35 5.48
C ASP A 158 -12.55 -9.99 6.07
N VAL A 159 -13.36 -9.53 7.03
CA VAL A 159 -13.11 -8.34 7.85
C VAL A 159 -12.68 -8.76 9.25
N THR A 160 -11.50 -8.31 9.69
CA THR A 160 -11.05 -8.43 11.08
C THR A 160 -10.80 -7.05 11.65
N VAL A 161 -11.48 -6.69 12.74
CA VAL A 161 -11.34 -5.36 13.37
C VAL A 161 -11.09 -5.53 14.87
N ASP A 162 -9.93 -5.04 15.31
CA ASP A 162 -9.54 -4.87 16.71
C ASP A 162 -9.43 -3.36 17.00
N GLY A 163 -10.60 -2.72 17.12
CA GLY A 163 -10.75 -1.27 17.10
C GLY A 163 -12.16 -0.84 16.74
N THR A 164 -12.30 0.33 16.13
CA THR A 164 -13.61 0.83 15.69
C THR A 164 -13.53 1.38 14.27
N ILE A 165 -14.32 0.79 13.36
CA ILE A 165 -14.59 1.34 12.04
C ILE A 165 -16.08 1.65 11.97
N ASN A 166 -16.40 2.94 11.84
CA ASN A 166 -17.77 3.39 11.76
C ASN A 166 -18.17 3.47 10.29
N PHE A 167 -19.01 2.53 9.86
CA PHE A 167 -19.77 2.64 8.64
C PHE A 167 -21.06 3.40 8.96
N SER A 168 -21.35 4.49 8.24
CA SER A 168 -22.66 5.14 8.32
C SER A 168 -23.61 4.58 7.24
N GLU A 169 -24.91 4.90 7.35
CA GLU A 169 -25.93 4.52 6.36
C GLU A 169 -25.61 4.94 4.91
N GLY A 170 -24.75 5.94 4.73
CA GLY A 170 -24.36 6.42 3.40
C GLY A 170 -23.36 5.52 2.67
N THR A 171 -22.67 4.61 3.38
CA THR A 171 -21.68 3.72 2.79
C THR A 171 -22.30 2.41 2.36
N LYS A 172 -22.12 2.05 1.09
CA LYS A 172 -22.53 0.75 0.56
C LYS A 172 -21.37 -0.23 0.68
N ILE A 173 -21.58 -1.33 1.40
CA ILE A 173 -20.61 -2.42 1.49
C ILE A 173 -21.10 -3.58 0.62
N THR A 174 -20.23 -4.04 -0.28
CA THR A 174 -20.50 -5.20 -1.13
C THR A 174 -19.44 -6.26 -0.87
N PHE A 175 -19.90 -7.49 -0.60
CA PHE A 175 -19.09 -8.69 -0.44
C PHE A 175 -19.18 -9.57 -1.69
#